data_AF-A0A8B6G5I4-F1
#
_entry.id   AF-A0A8B6G5I4-F1
#
_cell.length_a   1.000
_cell.length_b   1.000
_cell.length_c   1.000
_cell.angle_alpha   90.00
_cell.angle_beta   90.00
_cell.angle_gamma   90.00
#
_symmetry.space_group_name_H-M   'P 1'
#
loop_
_entity.id
_entity.type
_entity.pdbx_description
1 polymer ?
#
loop_
_entity_poly.entity_id
_entity_poly.type
_entity_poly.pdbx_seq_one_letter_code
_entity_poly.pdbx_strand_id
1 'polypeptide(L)'
;MAVSYLKGLCTRYNNLLAKELDKSGDIIAQGIQDESVSTQLRQVLSAERRLKDFAAKLEDSMKEISLILEEKEDKEGEIVKFTKASEIYFKLLDGVTQRLDELKIFEEEIQDKITDTKKTESATDHKVEHLLQLQTQMQEQILQFQQLQLQELQRKSQPSTVSAVKLPKLDLVSYNGDKLKWTEFWDSFEAAVHTNQSLTKIEKLNYLKANFLEQLILLYLA
;
A
#
# COMPACT_ATOMS: atom_id res chain seq x y z
N MET A 1 -33.74 8.84 43.19
CA MET A 1 -32.40 9.44 42.94
C MET A 1 -32.28 10.83 43.56
N ALA A 2 -31.16 11.18 44.20
CA ALA A 2 -30.94 12.52 44.76
C ALA A 2 -30.30 13.49 43.74
N VAL A 3 -30.65 14.77 43.77
CA VAL A 3 -30.10 15.80 42.85
C VAL A 3 -28.57 15.91 42.95
N SER A 4 -28.01 15.72 44.15
CA SER A 4 -26.57 15.70 44.40
C SER A 4 -25.85 14.54 43.70
N TYR A 5 -26.49 13.37 43.64
CA TYR A 5 -25.99 12.18 42.97
C TYR A 5 -25.94 12.39 41.44
N LEU A 6 -26.99 12.96 40.86
CA LEU A 6 -27.03 13.37 39.44
C LEU A 6 -25.92 14.36 39.10
N LYS A 7 -25.71 15.37 39.94
CA LYS A 7 -24.67 16.38 39.72
C LYS A 7 -23.25 15.76 39.73
N GLY A 8 -23.01 14.79 40.62
CA GLY A 8 -21.76 14.02 40.66
C GLY A 8 -21.55 13.16 39.41
N LEU A 9 -22.60 12.48 38.94
CA LEU A 9 -22.58 11.71 37.70
C LEU A 9 -22.35 12.60 36.48
N CYS A 10 -23.06 13.72 36.35
CA CYS A 10 -22.83 14.72 35.30
C CYS A 10 -21.36 15.14 35.28
N THR A 11 -20.80 15.51 36.42
CA THR A 11 -19.41 16.01 36.47
C THR A 11 -18.42 14.93 36.01
N ARG A 12 -18.61 13.69 36.47
CA ARG A 12 -17.75 12.57 36.10
C ARG A 12 -17.88 12.21 34.62
N TYR A 13 -19.11 12.11 34.11
CA TYR A 13 -19.35 11.80 32.70
C TYR A 13 -18.86 12.93 31.81
N ASN A 14 -19.08 14.20 32.18
CA ASN A 14 -18.60 15.35 31.42
C ASN A 14 -17.09 15.33 31.24
N ASN A 15 -16.32 15.08 32.30
CA ASN A 15 -14.86 15.08 32.20
C ASN A 15 -14.34 13.91 31.35
N LEU A 16 -14.95 12.73 31.48
CA LEU A 16 -14.58 11.56 30.68
C LEU A 16 -14.98 11.72 29.21
N LEU A 17 -16.17 12.25 28.97
CA LEU A 17 -16.70 12.55 27.64
C LEU A 17 -15.86 13.63 26.96
N ALA A 18 -15.62 14.76 27.62
CA ALA A 18 -14.79 15.83 27.08
C ALA A 18 -13.41 15.31 26.65
N LYS A 19 -12.77 14.49 27.49
CA LYS A 19 -11.49 13.88 27.15
C LYS A 19 -11.56 12.98 25.91
N GLU A 20 -12.64 12.21 25.77
CA GLU A 20 -12.78 11.28 24.65
C GLU A 20 -13.26 11.97 23.36
N LEU A 21 -14.01 13.08 23.49
CA LEU A 21 -14.34 13.99 22.39
C LEU A 21 -13.10 14.73 21.88
N ASP A 22 -12.24 15.23 22.77
CA ASP A 22 -10.97 15.86 22.38
C ASP A 22 -10.07 14.85 21.69
N LYS A 23 -9.88 13.67 22.28
CA LYS A 23 -9.01 12.64 21.72
C LYS A 23 -9.49 12.16 20.34
N SER A 24 -10.80 11.95 20.18
CA SER A 24 -11.37 11.56 18.88
C SER A 24 -11.30 12.70 17.86
N GLY A 25 -11.50 13.95 18.31
CA GLY A 25 -11.28 15.14 17.50
C GLY A 25 -9.83 15.27 17.02
N ASP A 26 -8.85 15.00 17.88
CA ASP A 26 -7.43 15.01 17.52
C ASP A 26 -7.11 13.95 16.44
N ILE A 27 -7.69 12.76 16.55
CA ILE A 27 -7.53 11.69 15.55
C ILE A 27 -8.06 12.15 14.19
N ILE A 28 -9.25 12.76 14.16
CA ILE A 28 -9.85 13.29 12.93
C ILE A 28 -9.00 14.45 12.38
N ALA A 29 -8.56 15.37 13.24
CA ALA A 29 -7.78 16.55 12.85
C ALA A 29 -6.40 16.20 12.29
N GLN A 30 -5.80 15.09 12.76
CA GLN A 30 -4.55 14.57 12.20
C GLN A 30 -4.71 14.03 10.77
N GLY A 31 -5.94 13.78 10.32
CA GLY A 31 -6.26 13.23 9.00
C GLY A 31 -5.73 11.81 8.80
N ILE A 32 -5.97 11.23 7.62
CA ILE A 32 -5.56 9.84 7.34
C ILE A 32 -4.08 9.80 6.93
N GLN A 33 -3.28 9.09 7.72
CA GLN A 33 -1.84 8.92 7.49
C GLN A 33 -1.55 7.54 6.91
N ASP A 34 -0.91 7.47 5.73
CA ASP A 34 -0.69 6.22 4.98
C ASP A 34 0.06 5.13 5.77
N GLU A 35 1.04 5.52 6.59
CA GLU A 35 1.84 4.56 7.37
C GLU A 35 1.09 4.00 8.60
N SER A 36 0.00 4.64 9.03
CA SER A 36 -0.69 4.32 10.28
C SER A 36 -2.18 4.01 10.13
N VAL A 37 -2.71 3.88 8.91
CA VAL A 37 -4.13 3.69 8.59
C VAL A 37 -4.80 2.58 9.43
N SER A 38 -4.16 1.43 9.59
CA SER A 38 -4.69 0.31 10.40
C SER A 38 -4.72 0.59 11.92
N THR A 39 -3.84 1.45 12.38
CA THR A 39 -3.80 1.92 13.78
C THR A 39 -4.87 2.98 13.99
N GLN A 40 -5.01 3.92 13.04
CA GLN A 40 -6.06 4.94 13.06
C GLN A 40 -7.45 4.30 13.08
N LEU A 41 -7.72 3.30 12.23
CA LEU A 41 -8.98 2.55 12.23
C LEU A 41 -9.29 1.95 13.62
N ARG A 42 -8.30 1.32 14.25
CA ARG A 42 -8.47 0.73 15.59
C ARG A 42 -8.76 1.79 16.66
N GLN A 43 -8.14 2.95 16.56
CA GLN A 43 -8.38 4.06 17.48
C GLN A 43 -9.79 4.63 17.31
N VAL A 44 -10.24 4.83 16.06
CA VAL A 44 -11.60 5.29 15.71
C VAL A 44 -12.64 4.30 16.26
N LEU A 45 -12.52 3.02 15.94
CA LEU A 45 -13.44 1.98 16.44
C LEU A 45 -13.46 1.89 17.97
N SER A 46 -12.32 2.09 18.64
CA SER A 46 -12.26 2.14 20.11
C SER A 46 -12.96 3.38 20.66
N ALA A 47 -12.80 4.54 20.02
CA ALA A 47 -13.46 5.77 20.41
C ALA A 47 -14.98 5.66 20.22
N GLU A 48 -15.45 5.17 19.07
CA GLU A 48 -16.87 4.93 18.81
C GLU A 48 -17.51 4.06 19.88
N ARG A 49 -16.87 2.92 20.20
CA ARG A 49 -17.39 2.00 21.21
C ARG A 49 -17.56 2.69 22.56
N ARG A 50 -16.57 3.46 23.01
CA ARG A 50 -16.63 4.17 24.28
C ARG A 50 -17.72 5.24 24.27
N LEU A 51 -17.82 6.00 23.18
CA LEU A 51 -18.85 7.04 23.03
C LEU A 51 -20.26 6.43 23.02
N LYS A 52 -20.47 5.30 22.34
CA LYS A 52 -21.73 4.53 22.37
C LYS A 52 -22.06 4.05 23.80
N ASP A 53 -21.08 3.53 24.53
CA ASP A 53 -21.26 3.10 25.93
C ASP A 53 -21.61 4.29 26.85
N PHE A 54 -21.06 5.48 26.60
CA PHE A 54 -21.42 6.69 27.34
C PHE A 54 -22.80 7.23 26.96
N ALA A 55 -23.14 7.25 25.66
CA ALA A 55 -24.46 7.65 25.18
C ALA A 55 -25.57 6.83 25.86
N ALA A 56 -25.42 5.50 25.91
CA ALA A 56 -26.37 4.62 26.59
C ALA A 56 -26.56 4.98 28.07
N LYS A 57 -25.47 5.28 28.79
CA LYS A 57 -25.53 5.70 30.21
C LYS A 57 -26.22 7.06 30.39
N LEU A 58 -25.99 7.99 29.47
CA LEU A 58 -26.67 9.29 29.48
C LEU A 58 -28.16 9.12 29.21
N GLU A 59 -28.54 8.31 28.22
CA GLU A 59 -29.94 8.00 27.89
C GLU A 59 -30.65 7.35 29.07
N ASP A 60 -30.03 6.38 29.75
CA ASP A 60 -30.61 5.75 30.93
C ASP A 60 -30.80 6.76 32.08
N SER A 61 -29.82 7.65 32.28
CA SER A 61 -29.95 8.74 33.25
C SER A 61 -31.08 9.71 32.89
N MET A 62 -31.27 10.02 31.59
CA MET A 62 -32.37 10.87 31.12
C MET A 62 -33.74 10.22 31.31
N LYS A 63 -33.87 8.92 31.05
CA LYS A 63 -35.10 8.16 31.33
C LYS A 63 -35.46 8.21 32.82
N GLU A 64 -34.47 8.04 33.69
CA GLU A 64 -34.68 8.12 35.13
C GLU A 64 -35.10 9.53 35.58
N ILE A 65 -34.50 10.59 35.02
CA ILE A 65 -34.93 11.98 35.28
C ILE A 65 -36.36 12.22 34.79
N SER A 66 -36.72 11.70 33.60
CA SER A 66 -38.08 11.83 33.05
C SER A 66 -39.13 11.21 33.97
N LEU A 67 -38.88 9.99 34.45
CA LEU A 67 -39.78 9.30 35.38
C LEU A 67 -39.97 10.10 36.68
N ILE A 68 -38.88 10.64 37.23
CA ILE A 68 -38.94 11.47 38.44
C ILE A 68 -39.74 12.75 38.22
N LEU A 69 -39.62 13.38 37.05
CA LEU A 69 -40.38 14.59 36.70
C LEU A 69 -41.88 14.32 36.53
N GLU A 70 -42.24 13.13 36.07
CA GLU A 70 -43.65 12.70 35.93
C GLU A 70 -44.29 12.35 37.28
N GLU A 71 -43.52 11.77 38.21
CA GLU A 71 -44.04 11.28 39.51
C GLU A 71 -44.01 12.33 40.64
N LYS A 72 -43.19 13.38 40.55
CA LYS A 72 -43.00 14.34 41.67
C LYS A 72 -43.92 15.56 41.61
N GLU A 73 -44.60 15.82 42.72
CA GLU A 73 -45.11 17.15 43.06
C GLU A 73 -43.96 18.11 43.40
N ASP A 74 -44.05 19.38 42.99
CA ASP A 74 -42.96 20.34 43.16
C ASP A 74 -42.73 20.69 44.64
N LYS A 75 -41.73 20.04 45.24
CA LYS A 75 -41.25 20.32 46.59
C LYS A 75 -39.94 21.10 46.49
N GLU A 76 -39.91 22.29 47.08
CA GLU A 76 -38.69 23.11 47.23
C GLU A 76 -37.90 23.34 45.92
N GLY A 77 -38.62 23.49 44.80
CA GLY A 77 -38.05 23.74 43.47
C GLY A 77 -37.20 22.58 42.96
N GLU A 78 -37.45 21.36 43.41
CA GLU A 78 -36.75 20.17 42.91
C GLU A 78 -37.00 19.93 41.43
N ILE A 79 -38.23 20.16 40.94
CA ILE A 79 -38.55 20.01 39.51
C ILE A 79 -37.61 20.89 38.68
N VAL A 80 -37.44 22.16 39.06
CA VAL A 80 -36.52 23.09 38.38
C VAL A 80 -35.06 22.59 38.38
N LYS A 81 -34.62 21.92 39.45
CA LYS A 81 -33.26 21.34 39.52
C LYS A 81 -33.12 20.15 38.56
N PHE A 82 -34.13 19.28 38.48
CA PHE A 82 -34.14 18.15 37.55
C PHE A 82 -34.27 18.60 36.09
N THR A 83 -35.07 19.62 35.79
CA THR A 83 -35.15 20.22 34.45
C THR A 83 -33.78 20.75 33.99
N LYS A 84 -33.10 21.53 34.84
CA LYS A 84 -31.74 22.02 34.55
C LYS A 84 -30.74 20.88 34.35
N ALA A 85 -30.85 19.81 35.13
CA ALA A 85 -30.02 18.63 34.93
C ALA A 85 -30.29 17.98 33.57
N SER A 86 -31.57 17.78 33.21
CA SER A 86 -32.00 17.22 31.93
C SER A 86 -31.44 18.00 30.73
N GLU A 87 -31.47 19.33 30.77
CA GLU A 87 -30.88 20.19 29.74
C GLU A 87 -29.37 19.95 29.55
N ILE A 88 -28.64 19.70 30.64
CA ILE A 88 -27.22 19.38 30.59
C ILE A 88 -27.00 18.01 29.93
N TYR A 89 -27.76 16.99 30.33
CA TYR A 89 -27.69 15.66 29.72
C TYR A 89 -28.01 15.70 28.21
N PHE A 90 -29.02 16.46 27.81
CA PHE A 90 -29.38 16.63 26.40
C PHE A 90 -28.23 17.23 25.59
N LYS A 91 -27.60 18.32 26.06
CA LYS A 91 -26.44 18.93 25.40
C LYS A 91 -25.25 17.97 25.26
N LEU A 92 -25.03 17.13 26.27
CA LEU A 92 -23.97 16.12 26.21
C LEU A 92 -24.28 15.03 25.21
N LEU A 93 -25.53 14.56 25.18
CA LEU A 93 -25.96 13.53 24.24
C LEU A 93 -25.86 14.04 22.79
N ASP A 94 -26.24 15.29 22.55
CA ASP A 94 -26.08 15.97 21.26
C ASP A 94 -24.61 15.99 20.81
N GLY A 95 -23.70 16.45 21.68
CA GLY A 95 -22.26 16.46 21.38
C GLY A 95 -21.66 15.07 21.14
N VAL A 96 -22.12 14.04 21.86
CA VAL A 96 -21.70 12.64 21.63
C VAL A 96 -22.19 12.13 20.28
N THR A 97 -23.45 12.44 19.94
CA THR A 97 -24.07 11.98 18.69
C THR A 97 -23.37 12.62 17.50
N GLN A 98 -23.15 13.93 17.54
CA GLN A 98 -22.38 14.64 16.52
C GLN A 98 -20.99 14.01 16.32
N ARG A 99 -20.26 13.72 17.41
CA ARG A 99 -18.93 13.12 17.30
C ARG A 99 -18.97 11.70 16.74
N LEU A 100 -19.99 10.91 17.08
CA LEU A 100 -20.18 9.58 16.51
C LEU A 100 -20.41 9.66 15.00
N ASP A 101 -21.18 10.63 14.51
CA ASP A 101 -21.38 10.83 13.08
C ASP A 101 -20.08 11.22 12.36
N GLU A 102 -19.30 12.12 12.95
CA GLU A 102 -17.98 12.51 12.42
C GLU A 102 -17.01 11.32 12.37
N LEU A 103 -16.97 10.50 13.44
CA LEU A 103 -16.12 9.30 13.49
C LEU A 103 -16.55 8.26 12.47
N LYS A 104 -17.85 8.10 12.23
CA LYS A 104 -18.38 7.16 11.25
C LYS A 104 -17.98 7.56 9.83
N ILE A 105 -18.07 8.84 9.49
CA ILE A 105 -17.60 9.36 8.19
C ILE A 105 -16.10 9.09 8.03
N PHE A 106 -15.32 9.37 9.07
CA PHE A 106 -13.88 9.15 9.04
C PHE A 106 -13.50 7.66 8.98
N GLU A 107 -14.29 6.78 9.62
CA GLU A 107 -14.14 5.33 9.50
C GLU A 107 -14.34 4.87 8.05
N GLU A 108 -15.40 5.32 7.40
CA GLU A 108 -15.68 5.00 5.99
C GLU A 108 -14.52 5.46 5.08
N GLU A 109 -14.01 6.67 5.29
CA GLU A 109 -12.87 7.21 4.53
C GLU A 109 -11.58 6.38 4.75
N ILE A 110 -11.32 5.94 5.99
CA ILE A 110 -10.19 5.05 6.30
C ILE A 110 -10.37 3.69 5.61
N GLN A 111 -11.57 3.12 5.65
CA GLN A 111 -11.85 1.83 5.03
C GLN A 111 -11.63 1.88 3.52
N ASP A 112 -12.13 2.92 2.85
CA ASP A 112 -11.92 3.14 1.41
C ASP A 112 -10.42 3.16 1.08
N LYS A 113 -9.62 3.91 1.84
CA LYS A 113 -8.18 3.98 1.66
C LYS A 113 -7.48 2.63 1.83
N ILE A 114 -7.90 1.82 2.79
CA ILE A 114 -7.39 0.45 2.97
C ILE A 114 -7.72 -0.41 1.75
N THR A 115 -8.93 -0.30 1.19
CA THR A 115 -9.31 -1.09 0.02
C THR A 115 -8.50 -0.71 -1.21
N ASP A 116 -8.22 0.58 -1.42
CA ASP A 116 -7.43 1.04 -2.57
C ASP A 116 -5.96 0.66 -2.46
N THR A 117 -5.41 0.68 -1.24
CA THR A 117 -4.06 0.17 -0.97
C THR A 117 -3.96 -1.31 -1.33
N LYS A 118 -4.93 -2.12 -0.88
CA LYS A 118 -4.96 -3.57 -1.19
C LYS A 118 -5.10 -3.87 -2.68
N LYS A 119 -5.91 -3.10 -3.42
CA LYS A 119 -6.02 -3.25 -4.88
C LYS A 119 -4.67 -2.99 -5.55
N THR A 120 -3.97 -1.94 -5.11
CA THR A 120 -2.66 -1.56 -5.65
C THR A 120 -1.58 -2.60 -5.34
N GLU A 121 -1.57 -3.16 -4.12
CA GLU A 121 -0.71 -4.27 -3.72
C GLU A 121 -0.94 -5.49 -4.62
N SER A 122 -2.19 -5.94 -4.79
CA SER A 122 -2.50 -7.11 -5.65
C SER A 122 -2.07 -6.90 -7.11
N ALA A 123 -2.24 -5.70 -7.66
CA ALA A 123 -1.83 -5.39 -9.03
C ALA A 123 -0.29 -5.39 -9.18
N THR A 124 0.42 -5.04 -8.11
CA THR A 124 1.89 -5.07 -8.07
C THR A 124 2.39 -6.51 -7.95
N ASP A 125 1.79 -7.31 -7.07
CA ASP A 125 2.11 -8.73 -6.90
C ASP A 125 1.93 -9.51 -8.20
N HIS A 126 0.83 -9.31 -8.92
CA HIS A 126 0.62 -9.94 -10.22
C HIS A 126 1.67 -9.55 -11.26
N LYS A 127 2.14 -8.30 -11.25
CA LYS A 127 3.24 -7.87 -12.13
C LYS A 127 4.56 -8.53 -11.76
N VAL A 128 4.87 -8.60 -10.47
CA VAL A 128 6.09 -9.25 -9.97
C VAL A 128 6.08 -10.74 -10.33
N GLU A 129 4.96 -11.42 -10.15
CA GLU A 129 4.82 -12.83 -10.51
C GLU A 129 4.95 -13.07 -12.01
N HIS A 130 4.35 -12.21 -12.84
CA HIS A 130 4.53 -12.28 -14.30
C HIS A 130 5.99 -12.06 -14.72
N LEU A 131 6.69 -11.10 -14.12
CA LEU A 131 8.11 -10.87 -14.38
C LEU A 131 8.97 -12.08 -13.98
N LEU A 132 8.67 -12.72 -12.85
CA LEU A 132 9.35 -13.94 -12.41
C LEU A 132 9.12 -15.11 -13.39
N GLN A 133 7.89 -15.25 -13.89
CA GLN A 133 7.58 -16.24 -14.93
C GLN A 133 8.37 -16.00 -16.22
N LEU A 134 8.39 -14.75 -16.72
CA LEU A 134 9.16 -14.39 -17.92
C LEU A 134 10.66 -14.65 -17.72
N GLN A 135 11.20 -14.31 -16.54
CA GLN A 135 12.59 -14.58 -16.20
C GLN A 135 12.90 -16.09 -16.21
N THR A 136 12.00 -16.90 -15.65
CA THR A 136 12.13 -18.36 -15.62
C THR A 136 12.13 -18.94 -17.03
N GLN A 137 11.17 -18.52 -17.88
CA GLN A 137 11.11 -18.94 -19.28
C GLN A 137 12.37 -18.58 -20.06
N MET A 138 12.91 -17.37 -19.84
CA MET A 138 14.16 -16.94 -20.48
C MET A 138 15.35 -17.82 -20.05
N GLN A 139 15.45 -18.16 -18.76
CA GLN A 139 16.52 -19.05 -18.25
C GLN A 139 16.43 -20.46 -18.85
N GLU A 140 15.23 -21.01 -19.01
CA GLU A 140 15.01 -22.31 -19.65
C GLU A 140 15.43 -22.29 -21.13
N GLN A 141 15.09 -21.23 -21.88
CA GLN A 141 15.50 -21.10 -23.28
C GLN A 141 17.02 -20.99 -23.43
N ILE A 142 17.70 -20.26 -22.53
CA ILE A 142 19.16 -20.18 -22.52
C ILE A 142 19.78 -21.56 -22.29
N LEU A 143 19.24 -22.35 -21.35
CA LEU A 143 19.74 -23.68 -21.05
C LEU A 143 19.55 -24.65 -22.24
N GLN A 144 18.38 -24.63 -22.87
CA GLN A 144 18.11 -25.42 -24.08
C GLN A 144 19.07 -25.04 -25.22
N PHE A 145 19.31 -23.76 -25.42
CA PHE A 145 20.25 -23.28 -26.44
C PHE A 145 21.68 -23.75 -26.16
N GLN A 146 22.13 -23.70 -24.90
CA GLN A 146 23.45 -24.23 -24.50
C GLN A 146 23.56 -25.74 -24.76
N GLN A 147 22.51 -26.52 -24.46
CA GLN A 147 22.49 -27.96 -24.76
C GLN A 147 22.58 -28.26 -26.26
N LEU A 148 21.84 -27.52 -27.09
CA LEU A 148 21.91 -27.67 -28.55
C LEU A 148 23.31 -27.34 -29.09
N GLN A 149 23.96 -26.28 -28.57
CA GLN A 149 25.35 -25.97 -28.93
C GLN A 149 26.32 -27.09 -28.54
N LEU A 150 26.17 -27.68 -27.35
CA LEU A 150 27.00 -28.82 -26.92
C LEU A 150 26.81 -30.05 -27.80
N GLN A 151 25.58 -30.35 -28.24
CA GLN A 151 25.30 -31.45 -29.16
C GLN A 151 25.90 -31.21 -30.55
N GLU A 152 25.88 -29.98 -31.07
CA GLU A 152 26.53 -29.66 -32.36
C GLU A 152 28.05 -29.83 -32.30
N LEU A 153 28.68 -29.46 -31.18
CA LEU A 153 30.11 -29.66 -30.96
C LEU A 153 30.48 -31.16 -30.92
N GLN A 154 29.62 -32.01 -30.33
CA GLN A 154 29.81 -33.45 -30.33
C GLN A 154 29.54 -34.11 -31.69
N ARG A 155 28.63 -33.56 -32.51
CA ARG A 155 28.40 -34.07 -33.89
C ARG A 155 29.55 -33.76 -34.85
N LYS A 156 30.36 -32.74 -34.58
CA LYS A 156 31.50 -32.33 -35.42
C LYS A 156 32.81 -33.06 -35.15
N SER A 157 32.85 -34.08 -34.29
CA SER A 157 34.01 -34.98 -34.16
C SER A 157 34.10 -36.00 -35.30
N GLN A 158 34.18 -35.51 -36.54
CA GLN A 158 34.85 -36.17 -37.66
C GLN A 158 36.07 -35.31 -38.01
N PRO A 159 37.23 -35.91 -38.36
CA PRO A 159 38.43 -35.16 -38.69
C PRO A 159 38.23 -34.49 -40.05
N SER A 160 37.61 -33.32 -40.03
CA SER A 160 37.59 -32.39 -41.14
C SER A 160 38.39 -31.17 -40.69
N THR A 161 39.35 -30.81 -41.52
CA THR A 161 40.33 -29.75 -41.33
C THR A 161 39.67 -28.48 -40.79
N VAL A 162 39.85 -28.26 -39.49
CA VAL A 162 39.41 -27.02 -38.83
C VAL A 162 40.31 -25.91 -39.34
N SER A 163 39.85 -25.18 -40.36
CA SER A 163 40.34 -23.84 -40.56
C SER A 163 39.95 -23.04 -39.32
N ALA A 164 40.93 -22.68 -38.51
CA ALA A 164 40.76 -21.67 -37.49
C ALA A 164 40.41 -20.36 -38.22
N VAL A 165 39.11 -20.10 -38.37
CA VAL A 165 38.60 -18.83 -38.87
C VAL A 165 38.98 -17.79 -37.83
N LYS A 166 40.13 -17.16 -38.02
CA LYS A 166 40.44 -15.88 -37.39
C LYS A 166 39.36 -14.92 -37.89
N LEU A 167 38.46 -14.53 -36.99
CA LEU A 167 37.49 -13.49 -37.24
C LEU A 167 38.24 -12.25 -37.74
N PRO A 168 37.87 -11.64 -38.88
CA PRO A 168 38.37 -10.32 -39.24
C PRO A 168 38.08 -9.37 -38.07
N LYS A 169 39.07 -8.61 -37.62
CA LYS A 169 38.84 -7.51 -36.67
C LYS A 169 37.96 -6.48 -37.37
N LEU A 170 36.65 -6.62 -37.20
CA LEU A 170 35.69 -5.57 -37.47
C LEU A 170 35.75 -4.64 -36.26
N ASP A 171 36.33 -3.46 -36.44
CA ASP A 171 36.32 -2.40 -35.43
C ASP A 171 34.87 -1.89 -35.29
N LEU A 172 34.11 -2.54 -34.41
CA LEU A 172 32.75 -2.14 -34.07
C LEU A 172 32.80 -1.13 -32.92
N VAL A 173 31.90 -0.17 -32.95
CA VAL A 173 31.75 0.83 -31.88
C VAL A 173 31.22 0.11 -30.63
N SER A 174 31.96 0.16 -29.53
CA SER A 174 31.55 -0.47 -28.26
C SER A 174 30.35 0.26 -27.66
N TYR A 175 29.31 -0.49 -27.26
CA TYR A 175 28.09 0.06 -26.67
C TYR A 175 28.19 0.07 -25.14
N ASN A 176 28.30 1.26 -24.54
CA ASN A 176 28.55 1.46 -23.11
C ASN A 176 27.29 1.37 -22.20
N GLY A 177 26.20 0.75 -22.66
CA GLY A 177 24.95 0.67 -21.88
C GLY A 177 24.14 1.97 -21.79
N ASP A 178 24.54 3.02 -22.51
CA ASP A 178 23.81 4.29 -22.59
C ASP A 178 22.62 4.19 -23.55
N LYS A 179 21.40 4.27 -23.02
CA LYS A 179 20.14 4.14 -23.79
C LYS A 179 20.03 5.15 -24.93
N LEU A 180 20.69 6.31 -24.84
CA LEU A 180 20.66 7.34 -25.88
C LEU A 180 21.53 6.99 -27.11
N LYS A 181 22.51 6.10 -26.93
CA LYS A 181 23.44 5.67 -27.98
C LYS A 181 23.08 4.32 -28.58
N TRP A 182 21.95 3.75 -28.17
CA TRP A 182 21.45 2.47 -28.68
C TRP A 182 21.22 2.50 -30.18
N THR A 183 20.61 3.57 -30.67
CA THR A 183 20.28 3.76 -32.08
C THR A 183 21.54 3.82 -32.93
N GLU A 184 22.54 4.61 -32.51
CA GLU A 184 23.83 4.74 -33.21
C GLU A 184 24.60 3.42 -33.25
N PHE A 185 24.58 2.66 -32.14
CA PHE A 185 25.17 1.33 -32.09
C PHE A 185 24.45 0.35 -33.01
N TRP A 186 23.12 0.32 -32.98
CA TRP A 186 22.32 -0.60 -33.79
C TRP A 186 22.49 -0.32 -35.28
N ASP A 187 22.51 0.95 -35.69
CA ASP A 187 22.74 1.35 -37.09
C ASP A 187 24.13 0.91 -37.58
N SER A 188 25.16 1.05 -36.74
CA SER A 188 26.52 0.58 -37.03
C SER A 188 26.60 -0.95 -37.13
N PHE A 189 25.96 -1.66 -36.19
CA PHE A 189 25.89 -3.12 -36.18
C PHE A 189 25.12 -3.66 -37.39
N GLU A 190 24.01 -3.02 -37.75
CA GLU A 190 23.20 -3.39 -38.90
C GLU A 190 24.01 -3.24 -40.19
N ALA A 191 24.70 -2.12 -40.37
CA ALA A 191 25.53 -1.84 -41.54
C ALA A 191 26.77 -2.73 -41.66
N ALA A 192 27.39 -3.14 -40.54
CA ALA A 192 28.63 -3.91 -40.56
C ALA A 192 28.40 -5.44 -40.53
N VAL A 193 27.34 -5.90 -39.86
CA VAL A 193 27.12 -7.32 -39.56
C VAL A 193 25.80 -7.83 -40.15
N HIS A 194 24.70 -7.08 -40.06
CA HIS A 194 23.39 -7.55 -40.52
C HIS A 194 23.26 -7.57 -42.05
N THR A 195 23.75 -6.53 -42.73
CA THR A 195 23.73 -6.42 -44.20
C THR A 195 24.80 -7.30 -44.88
N ASN A 196 25.82 -7.75 -44.14
CA ASN A 196 26.87 -8.59 -44.70
C ASN A 196 26.34 -10.00 -45.02
N GLN A 197 26.29 -10.33 -46.31
CA GLN A 197 25.81 -11.61 -46.83
C GLN A 197 26.84 -12.74 -46.69
N SER A 198 28.11 -12.42 -46.42
CA SER A 198 29.16 -13.42 -46.19
C SER A 198 29.09 -14.04 -44.79
N LEU A 199 28.31 -13.45 -43.88
CA LEU A 199 28.13 -13.94 -42.52
C LEU A 199 26.85 -14.76 -42.42
N THR A 200 26.97 -15.96 -41.86
CA THR A 200 25.83 -16.81 -41.52
C THR A 200 25.04 -16.19 -40.36
N LYS A 201 23.76 -16.55 -40.22
CA LYS A 201 22.91 -16.10 -39.10
C LYS A 201 23.54 -16.41 -37.73
N ILE A 202 24.27 -17.52 -37.63
CA ILE A 202 24.97 -17.95 -36.41
C ILE A 202 26.15 -17.04 -36.10
N GLU A 203 26.95 -16.67 -37.11
CA GLU A 203 28.07 -15.73 -36.94
C GLU A 203 27.56 -14.35 -36.54
N LYS A 204 26.48 -13.85 -37.15
CA LYS A 204 25.85 -12.57 -36.79
C LYS A 204 25.41 -12.54 -35.32
N LEU A 205 24.81 -13.64 -34.84
CA LEU A 205 24.41 -13.77 -33.43
C LEU A 205 25.63 -13.82 -32.50
N ASN A 206 26.71 -14.48 -32.91
CA ASN A 206 27.95 -14.52 -32.12
C ASN A 206 28.63 -13.15 -32.06
N TYR A 207 28.64 -12.37 -33.15
CA TYR A 207 29.11 -10.98 -33.15
C TYR A 207 28.26 -10.09 -32.23
N LEU A 208 26.93 -10.27 -32.24
CA LEU A 208 26.05 -9.58 -31.30
C LEU A 208 26.46 -9.95 -29.87
N LYS A 209 26.47 -11.24 -29.53
CA LYS A 209 26.84 -11.70 -28.18
C LYS A 209 28.20 -11.19 -27.72
N ALA A 210 29.22 -11.20 -28.57
CA ALA A 210 30.56 -10.71 -28.22
C ALA A 210 30.55 -9.22 -27.85
N ASN A 211 29.86 -8.38 -28.62
CA ASN A 211 29.77 -6.93 -28.35
C ASN A 211 28.91 -6.60 -27.12
N PHE A 212 27.95 -7.45 -26.76
CA PHE A 212 27.13 -7.28 -25.55
C PHE A 212 27.77 -7.85 -24.28
N LEU A 213 28.59 -8.91 -24.39
CA LEU A 213 29.16 -9.62 -23.23
C LEU A 213 30.47 -9.03 -22.72
N GLU A 214 31.20 -8.23 -23.51
CA GLU A 214 32.47 -7.63 -23.06
C GLU A 214 32.28 -6.67 -21.88
N GLN A 215 31.08 -6.10 -21.68
CA GLN A 215 30.82 -5.14 -20.61
C GLN A 215 30.16 -5.73 -19.35
N LEU A 216 29.47 -6.87 -19.46
CA LEU A 216 28.92 -7.56 -18.29
C LEU A 216 30.02 -8.20 -17.42
N ILE A 217 31.16 -8.56 -18.03
CA ILE A 217 32.30 -9.13 -17.30
C ILE A 217 33.08 -8.04 -16.53
N LEU A 218 33.10 -6.78 -17.01
CA LEU A 218 33.80 -5.67 -16.35
C LEU A 218 33.02 -5.06 -15.18
N LEU A 219 31.68 -5.10 -15.22
CA LEU A 219 30.84 -4.62 -14.11
C LEU A 219 30.73 -5.61 -12.93
N TYR A 220 31.06 -6.89 -13.14
CA TYR A 220 30.95 -7.93 -12.10
C TYR A 220 32.28 -8.21 -11.36
N LEU A 221 33.37 -7.54 -11.75
CA LEU A 221 34.71 -7.70 -11.18
C LEU A 221 35.25 -6.42 -10.49
N ALA A 222 34.40 -5.42 -10.26
CA ALA A 222 34.74 -4.18 -9.54
C ALA A 222 33.86 -3.97 -8.31
#